data_AF-A0A9W7CSE1-F1
#
_entry.id   AF-A0A9W7CSE1-F1
#
_cell.length_a   1.000
_cell.length_b   1.000
_cell.length_c   1.000
_cell.angle_alpha   90.00
_cell.angle_beta   90.00
_cell.angle_gamma   90.00
#
_symmetry.space_group_name_H-M   'P 1'
#
loop_
_entity.id
_entity.type
_entity.pdbx_description
1 polymer ?
#
loop_
_entity_poly.entity_id
_entity_poly.type
_entity_poly.pdbx_seq_one_letter_code
_entity_poly.pdbx_strand_id
1 'polypeptide(L)'
;MVFFGELDNAQPDERECGHLIDYFEAIPEVARLPEGQNPATWMLECIGAGVAGAGEKPITDAAANFDFVQHFRDSAEQVALVTGLAQPGVTTPAPDRLPELVFTNKRAASSVMQLRMLVGRFMTIYWRTPSYNMTRIVISLCLGIACGLVLLKGEYTTYQGLNAAVGVIFMTTQYNGIIAYVGTLPFTGHERESFYRERASQTYNAL
;
A
#
# COMPACT_ATOMS: atom_id res chain seq x y z
N MET A 1 12.74 -0.94 -13.40
CA MET A 1 13.72 0.15 -13.25
C MET A 1 13.36 0.88 -11.98
N VAL A 2 14.17 0.74 -10.93
CA VAL A 2 13.93 1.41 -9.64
C VAL A 2 14.50 2.82 -9.77
N PHE A 3 13.65 3.83 -9.60
CA PHE A 3 14.05 5.24 -9.64
C PHE A 3 14.48 5.66 -8.23
N PHE A 4 15.74 6.07 -8.07
CA PHE A 4 16.33 6.44 -6.77
C PHE A 4 16.32 7.95 -6.50
N GLY A 5 15.63 8.75 -7.34
CA GLY A 5 15.62 10.21 -7.27
C GLY A 5 16.64 10.85 -8.21
N GLU A 6 16.75 12.18 -8.16
CA GLU A 6 17.80 12.94 -8.84
C GLU A 6 19.08 12.88 -7.98
N LEU A 7 20.03 12.04 -8.39
CA LEU A 7 21.40 12.03 -7.87
C LEU A 7 22.19 13.14 -8.57
N ASP A 8 21.68 14.36 -8.49
CA ASP A 8 22.25 15.53 -9.17
C ASP A 8 23.56 15.94 -8.50
N ASN A 9 24.51 16.41 -9.29
CA ASN A 9 25.80 16.84 -8.80
C ASN A 9 25.69 18.27 -8.26
N ALA A 10 26.32 18.55 -7.12
CA ALA A 10 26.38 19.92 -6.57
C ALA A 10 27.14 20.91 -7.48
N GLN A 11 27.90 20.39 -8.45
CA GLN A 11 28.59 21.13 -9.52
C GLN A 11 28.06 20.67 -10.88
N PRO A 12 28.03 21.55 -11.90
CA PRO A 12 27.55 21.19 -13.23
C PRO A 12 28.52 20.19 -13.88
N ASP A 13 28.21 18.91 -13.71
CA ASP A 13 28.88 17.79 -14.37
C ASP A 13 27.82 17.07 -15.21
N GLU A 14 28.14 16.82 -16.49
CA GLU A 14 27.25 16.14 -17.44
C GLU A 14 27.02 14.66 -17.09
N ARG A 15 27.79 14.11 -16.13
CA ARG A 15 27.68 12.73 -15.64
C ARG A 15 26.56 12.60 -14.61
N GLU A 16 25.50 11.83 -14.91
CA GLU A 16 24.51 11.43 -13.91
C GLU A 16 25.18 10.69 -12.74
N CYS A 17 24.89 11.08 -11.49
CA CYS A 17 25.48 10.49 -10.28
C CYS A 17 27.01 10.67 -10.12
N GLY A 18 27.63 11.64 -10.79
CA GLY A 18 29.08 11.88 -10.78
C GLY A 18 29.70 11.88 -9.38
N HIS A 19 29.08 12.56 -8.42
CA HIS A 19 29.56 12.62 -7.04
C HIS A 19 29.55 11.27 -6.30
N LEU A 20 28.53 10.43 -6.56
CA LEU A 20 28.47 9.06 -6.03
C LEU A 20 29.57 8.20 -6.65
N ILE A 21 29.78 8.32 -7.96
CA ILE A 21 30.81 7.58 -8.70
C ILE A 21 32.19 7.96 -8.16
N ASP A 22 32.48 9.26 -8.08
CA ASP A 22 33.77 9.78 -7.61
C ASP A 22 34.05 9.36 -6.16
N TYR A 23 33.02 9.31 -5.29
CA TYR A 23 33.14 8.80 -3.92
C TYR A 23 33.54 7.32 -3.87
N PHE A 24 32.86 6.46 -4.64
CA PHE A 24 33.15 5.02 -4.64
C PHE A 24 34.47 4.69 -5.35
N GLU A 25 34.82 5.40 -6.42
CA GLU A 25 36.10 5.21 -7.13
C GLU A 25 37.31 5.73 -6.33
N ALA A 26 37.11 6.61 -5.35
CA ALA A 26 38.15 7.02 -4.42
C ALA A 26 38.59 5.90 -3.46
N ILE A 27 37.77 4.84 -3.30
CA ILE A 27 38.07 3.69 -2.46
C ILE A 27 38.95 2.71 -3.26
N PRO A 28 40.21 2.45 -2.86
CA PRO A 28 41.13 1.62 -3.63
C PRO A 28 40.66 0.18 -3.87
N GLU A 29 39.88 -0.37 -2.94
CA GLU A 29 39.36 -1.73 -3.00
C GLU A 29 38.23 -1.89 -4.02
N VAL A 30 37.57 -0.80 -4.42
CA VAL A 30 36.40 -0.80 -5.31
C VAL A 30 36.83 -0.80 -6.79
N ALA A 31 36.22 -1.67 -7.59
CA ALA A 31 36.42 -1.67 -9.03
C ALA A 31 35.72 -0.46 -9.67
N ARG A 32 36.42 0.25 -10.55
CA ARG A 32 35.88 1.40 -11.30
C ARG A 32 34.63 1.05 -12.09
N LEU A 33 33.78 2.04 -12.32
CA LEU A 33 32.52 1.88 -13.06
C LEU A 33 32.81 1.48 -14.52
N PRO A 34 32.33 0.32 -15.00
CA PRO A 34 32.46 -0.06 -16.40
C PRO A 34 31.65 0.84 -17.33
N GLU A 35 32.19 1.14 -18.51
CA GLU A 35 31.49 1.95 -19.52
C GLU A 35 30.13 1.34 -19.89
N GLY A 36 29.08 2.14 -19.82
CA GLY A 36 27.71 1.73 -20.15
C GLY A 36 26.96 0.94 -19.06
N GLN A 37 27.57 0.68 -17.89
CA GLN A 37 26.87 0.08 -16.76
C GLN A 37 26.07 1.15 -15.98
N ASN A 38 24.89 0.76 -15.46
CA ASN A 38 24.09 1.65 -14.61
C ASN A 38 24.79 1.88 -13.25
N PRO A 39 25.06 3.13 -12.85
CA PRO A 39 25.74 3.45 -11.58
C PRO A 39 25.05 2.86 -10.35
N ALA A 40 23.73 2.78 -10.32
CA ALA A 40 22.99 2.20 -9.21
C ALA A 40 23.21 0.69 -9.08
N THR A 41 23.32 -0.02 -10.21
CA THR A 41 23.63 -1.46 -10.21
C THR A 41 25.07 -1.70 -9.79
N TRP A 42 26.01 -0.91 -10.32
CA TRP A 42 27.43 -0.98 -9.96
C TRP A 42 27.66 -0.72 -8.46
N MET A 43 27.06 0.33 -7.89
CA MET A 43 27.18 0.61 -6.44
C MET A 43 26.70 -0.57 -5.58
N LEU A 44 25.58 -1.21 -5.95
CA LEU A 44 25.10 -2.40 -5.24
C LEU A 44 26.08 -3.57 -5.35
N GLU A 45 26.73 -3.75 -6.49
CA GLU A 45 27.80 -4.75 -6.66
C GLU A 45 29.02 -4.41 -5.79
N CYS A 46 29.43 -3.14 -5.70
CA CYS A 46 30.54 -2.69 -4.86
C CYS A 46 30.30 -3.02 -3.37
N ILE A 47 29.09 -2.76 -2.85
CA ILE A 47 28.75 -3.02 -1.45
C ILE A 47 28.28 -4.46 -1.18
N GLY A 48 28.34 -5.35 -2.18
CA GLY A 48 27.94 -6.75 -2.05
C GLY A 48 26.42 -7.00 -1.94
N ALA A 49 25.59 -6.00 -2.25
CA ALA A 49 24.13 -6.09 -2.28
C ALA A 49 23.56 -6.30 -3.70
N GLY A 50 24.43 -6.51 -4.70
CA GLY A 50 24.08 -6.72 -6.10
C GLY A 50 23.34 -8.04 -6.35
N VAL A 51 22.53 -8.06 -7.41
CA VAL A 51 21.76 -9.24 -7.85
C VAL A 51 22.54 -10.18 -8.77
N ALA A 52 23.68 -9.73 -9.30
CA ALA A 52 24.63 -10.60 -10.00
C ALA A 52 25.22 -11.56 -8.97
N GLY A 53 24.98 -12.86 -9.15
CA GLY A 53 25.21 -13.88 -8.13
C GLY A 53 26.63 -13.85 -7.55
N ALA A 54 26.73 -14.30 -6.30
CA ALA A 54 27.96 -14.49 -5.52
C ALA A 54 29.04 -15.42 -6.15
N GLY A 55 29.02 -15.65 -7.46
CA GLY A 55 29.89 -16.56 -8.18
C GLY A 55 30.57 -16.00 -9.45
N GLU A 56 30.20 -14.82 -9.97
CA GLU A 56 30.85 -14.28 -11.18
C GLU A 56 31.13 -12.76 -11.07
N LYS A 57 32.39 -12.43 -10.75
CA LYS A 57 33.09 -11.12 -10.85
C LYS A 57 33.09 -10.19 -9.63
N PRO A 58 34.07 -9.27 -9.54
CA PRO A 58 35.35 -9.50 -8.91
C PRO A 58 35.39 -8.60 -7.67
N ILE A 59 34.69 -8.98 -6.62
CA ILE A 59 35.05 -8.47 -5.31
C ILE A 59 36.48 -8.99 -5.10
N THR A 60 37.47 -8.10 -5.20
CA THR A 60 38.80 -8.44 -4.70
C THR A 60 38.60 -8.90 -3.26
N ASP A 61 39.29 -9.94 -2.78
CA ASP A 61 39.13 -10.42 -1.39
C ASP A 61 39.27 -9.27 -0.34
N ALA A 62 39.89 -8.15 -0.75
CA ALA A 62 39.97 -6.88 -0.04
C ALA A 62 38.63 -6.12 0.05
N ALA A 63 37.87 -5.95 -1.04
CA ALA A 63 36.55 -5.29 -1.01
C ALA A 63 35.48 -6.11 -0.25
N ALA A 64 35.60 -7.44 -0.22
CA ALA A 64 34.68 -8.31 0.51
C ALA A 64 34.71 -8.07 2.02
N ASN A 65 35.86 -7.64 2.52
CA ASN A 65 36.11 -7.40 3.95
C ASN A 65 36.22 -5.90 4.28
N PHE A 66 35.93 -5.02 3.31
CA PHE A 66 35.97 -3.58 3.51
C PHE A 66 34.72 -3.11 4.27
N ASP A 67 34.91 -2.42 5.39
CA ASP A 67 33.80 -1.86 6.18
C ASP A 67 33.35 -0.52 5.58
N PHE A 68 32.46 -0.59 4.59
CA PHE A 68 31.84 0.57 3.96
C PHE A 68 31.09 1.46 4.97
N VAL A 69 30.58 0.90 6.07
CA VAL A 69 29.86 1.66 7.09
C VAL A 69 30.82 2.54 7.86
N GLN A 70 31.94 1.98 8.31
CA GLN A 70 32.96 2.75 9.01
C GLN A 70 33.61 3.78 8.08
N HIS A 71 33.91 3.40 6.83
CA HIS A 71 34.45 4.34 5.85
C HIS A 71 33.51 5.52 5.57
N PHE A 72 32.21 5.28 5.43
CA PHE A 72 31.24 6.37 5.28
C PHE A 72 31.20 7.26 6.52
N ARG A 73 31.24 6.69 7.73
CA ARG A 73 31.25 7.47 8.98
C ARG A 73 32.45 8.42 9.11
N ASP A 74 33.60 8.02 8.57
CA ASP A 74 34.83 8.80 8.62
C ASP A 74 34.99 9.73 7.40
N SER A 75 34.07 9.67 6.44
CA SER A 75 34.12 10.45 5.20
C SER A 75 33.64 11.89 5.35
N ALA A 76 34.07 12.76 4.44
CA ALA A 76 33.59 14.13 4.34
C ALA A 76 32.07 14.21 4.07
N GLU A 77 31.50 13.20 3.40
CA GLU A 77 30.08 13.14 3.07
C GLU A 77 29.18 12.96 4.29
N GLN A 78 29.62 12.15 5.26
CA GLN A 78 28.92 12.02 6.52
C GLN A 78 28.96 13.35 7.30
N VAL A 79 30.11 14.04 7.28
CA VAL A 79 30.23 15.36 7.94
C VAL A 79 29.32 16.38 7.27
N ALA A 80 29.26 16.42 5.94
CA ALA A 80 28.37 17.29 5.19
C ALA A 80 26.89 16.97 5.47
N LEU A 81 26.50 15.70 5.49
CA LEU A 81 25.15 15.24 5.82
C LEU A 81 24.75 15.65 7.24
N VAL A 82 25.59 15.39 8.23
CA VAL A 82 25.32 15.73 9.64
C VAL A 82 25.26 17.24 9.82
N THR A 83 26.15 17.98 9.16
CA THR A 83 26.14 19.45 9.19
C THR A 83 24.86 20.00 8.56
N GLY A 84 24.40 19.43 7.44
CA GLY A 84 23.13 19.77 6.81
C GLY A 84 21.93 19.47 7.71
N LEU A 85 21.92 18.31 8.36
CA LEU A 85 20.87 17.94 9.33
C LEU A 85 20.86 18.84 10.57
N ALA A 86 22.03 19.33 11.00
CA ALA A 86 22.18 20.24 12.13
C ALA A 86 21.77 21.68 11.81
N GLN A 87 21.50 22.02 10.54
CA GLN A 87 21.05 23.35 10.18
C GLN A 87 19.69 23.68 10.85
N PRO A 88 19.53 24.92 11.35
CA PRO A 88 18.29 25.34 11.99
C PRO A 88 17.14 25.29 10.98
N GLY A 89 16.04 24.65 11.36
CA GLY A 89 14.86 24.45 10.53
C GLY A 89 14.77 23.10 9.82
N VAL A 90 15.80 22.25 9.89
CA VAL A 90 15.78 20.88 9.32
C VAL A 90 15.32 19.86 10.35
N THR A 91 16.17 19.58 11.36
CA THR A 91 15.85 18.63 12.44
C THR A 91 15.40 19.31 13.73
N THR A 92 15.69 20.61 13.87
CA THR A 92 15.29 21.42 15.02
C THR A 92 14.60 22.70 14.55
N PRO A 93 13.64 23.26 15.31
CA PRO A 93 13.00 24.52 14.94
C PRO A 93 14.02 25.65 14.78
N ALA A 94 13.83 26.52 13.78
CA ALA A 94 14.68 27.70 13.59
C ALA A 94 14.21 28.83 14.53
N PRO A 95 14.93 29.10 15.65
CA PRO A 95 14.42 29.94 16.74
C PRO A 95 14.00 31.36 16.30
N ASP A 96 14.62 31.88 15.24
CA ASP A 96 14.42 33.28 14.81
C ASP A 96 13.60 33.43 13.52
N ARG A 97 13.14 32.33 12.89
CA ARG A 97 12.54 32.41 11.54
C ARG A 97 11.20 31.72 11.39
N LEU A 98 11.03 30.52 11.96
CA LEU A 98 9.85 29.68 11.73
C LEU A 98 9.43 28.99 13.04
N PRO A 99 8.15 29.08 13.43
CA PRO A 99 7.64 28.31 14.56
C PRO A 99 7.68 26.81 14.26
N GLU A 100 7.70 26.00 15.31
CA GLU A 100 7.61 24.55 15.21
C GLU A 100 6.34 24.12 14.44
N LEU A 101 6.51 23.23 13.46
CA LEU A 101 5.39 22.66 12.71
C LEU A 101 4.67 21.62 13.58
N VAL A 102 3.64 22.05 14.30
CA VAL A 102 2.82 21.17 15.13
C VAL A 102 1.57 20.70 14.37
N PHE A 103 1.49 19.40 14.10
CA PHE A 103 0.29 18.80 13.53
C PHE A 103 -0.77 18.57 14.61
N THR A 104 -1.75 19.46 14.69
CA THR A 104 -2.86 19.35 15.66
C THR A 104 -3.85 18.24 15.30
N ASN A 105 -4.02 17.96 14.02
CA ASN A 105 -4.92 16.94 13.51
C ASN A 105 -4.13 15.78 12.92
N LYS A 106 -4.48 14.56 13.35
CA LYS A 106 -3.92 13.33 12.78
C LYS A 106 -4.23 13.15 11.29
N ARG A 107 -5.32 13.75 10.79
CA ARG A 107 -5.80 13.60 9.41
C ARG A 107 -6.15 14.96 8.81
N ALA A 108 -5.95 15.09 7.50
CA ALA A 108 -6.17 16.35 6.77
C ALA A 108 -7.65 16.72 6.64
N ALA A 109 -8.55 15.74 6.53
CA ALA A 109 -9.99 15.96 6.33
C ALA A 109 -10.79 15.67 7.62
N SER A 110 -11.94 16.34 7.78
CA SER A 110 -12.89 16.05 8.86
C SER A 110 -13.54 14.67 8.71
N SER A 111 -14.00 14.07 9.81
CA SER A 111 -14.64 12.75 9.81
C SER A 111 -15.88 12.67 8.90
N VAL A 112 -16.64 13.75 8.79
CA VAL A 112 -17.82 13.82 7.91
C VAL A 112 -17.43 13.81 6.44
N MET A 113 -16.37 14.53 6.08
CA MET A 113 -15.86 14.52 4.71
C MET A 113 -15.34 13.12 4.35
N GLN A 114 -14.57 12.50 5.24
CA GLN A 114 -14.09 11.12 5.06
C GLN A 114 -15.26 10.15 4.84
N LEU A 115 -16.29 10.21 5.69
CA LEU A 115 -17.48 9.36 5.56
C LEU A 115 -18.19 9.59 4.22
N ARG A 116 -18.43 10.85 3.83
CA ARG A 116 -19.08 11.19 2.57
C ARG A 116 -18.32 10.65 1.37
N MET A 117 -16.99 10.78 1.36
CA MET A 117 -16.14 10.28 0.29
C MET A 117 -16.15 8.75 0.22
N LEU A 118 -16.08 8.07 1.36
CA LEU A 118 -16.14 6.60 1.43
C LEU A 118 -17.50 6.07 0.97
N VAL A 119 -18.60 6.63 1.46
CA VAL A 119 -19.96 6.23 1.05
C VAL A 119 -20.17 6.47 -0.44
N GLY A 120 -19.73 7.62 -0.95
CA GLY A 120 -19.79 7.93 -2.38
C GLY A 120 -18.99 6.95 -3.23
N ARG A 121 -17.78 6.57 -2.76
CA ARG A 121 -16.96 5.53 -3.40
C ARG A 121 -17.69 4.19 -3.43
N PHE A 122 -18.19 3.71 -2.29
CA PHE A 122 -18.91 2.44 -2.23
C PHE A 122 -20.14 2.45 -3.13
N MET A 123 -20.96 3.51 -3.09
CA MET A 123 -22.12 3.65 -3.99
C MET A 123 -21.71 3.59 -5.47
N THR A 124 -20.61 4.24 -5.84
CA THR A 124 -20.09 4.21 -7.21
C THR A 124 -19.64 2.81 -7.62
N ILE A 125 -18.91 2.10 -6.74
CA ILE A 125 -18.46 0.72 -6.98
C ILE A 125 -19.67 -0.22 -7.15
N TYR A 126 -20.65 -0.11 -6.25
CA TYR A 126 -21.88 -0.91 -6.33
C TYR A 126 -22.67 -0.63 -7.61
N TRP A 127 -22.80 0.64 -8.01
CA TRP A 127 -23.53 1.00 -9.22
C TRP A 127 -22.81 0.57 -10.50
N ARG A 128 -21.48 0.64 -10.52
CA ARG A 128 -20.65 0.22 -11.67
C ARG A 128 -20.44 -1.30 -11.77
N THR A 129 -20.96 -2.08 -10.81
CA THR A 129 -20.87 -3.53 -10.82
C THR A 129 -22.25 -4.17 -11.06
N PRO A 130 -22.79 -4.07 -12.30
CA PRO A 130 -24.14 -4.54 -12.62
C PRO A 130 -24.33 -6.05 -12.43
N SER A 131 -23.26 -6.85 -12.61
CA SER A 131 -23.29 -8.30 -12.40
C SER A 131 -23.71 -8.68 -10.98
N TYR A 132 -23.25 -7.93 -9.97
CA TYR A 132 -23.62 -8.17 -8.57
C TYR A 132 -25.10 -7.88 -8.29
N ASN A 133 -25.59 -6.72 -8.73
CA ASN A 133 -26.99 -6.34 -8.52
C ASN A 133 -27.95 -7.27 -9.28
N MET A 134 -27.60 -7.64 -10.52
CA MET A 134 -28.40 -8.55 -11.33
C MET A 134 -28.48 -9.94 -10.69
N THR A 135 -27.36 -10.46 -10.18
CA THR A 135 -27.31 -11.75 -9.49
C THR A 135 -28.20 -11.75 -8.23
N ARG A 136 -28.16 -10.66 -7.44
CA ARG A 136 -29.04 -10.51 -6.26
C ARG A 136 -30.51 -10.49 -6.63
N ILE A 137 -30.89 -9.76 -7.68
CA ILE A 137 -32.29 -9.68 -8.14
C ILE A 137 -32.77 -11.06 -8.59
N VAL A 138 -32.01 -11.74 -9.45
CA VAL A 138 -32.38 -13.05 -9.99
C VAL A 138 -32.51 -14.08 -8.87
N ILE A 139 -31.52 -14.20 -7.99
CA ILE A 139 -31.56 -15.16 -6.88
C ILE A 139 -32.72 -14.86 -5.93
N SER A 140 -32.96 -13.58 -5.62
CA SER A 140 -34.06 -13.18 -4.73
C SER A 140 -35.43 -13.47 -5.35
N LEU A 141 -35.58 -13.26 -6.66
CA LEU A 141 -36.79 -13.59 -7.41
C LEU A 141 -37.03 -15.10 -7.43
N CYS A 142 -36.01 -15.89 -7.75
CA CYS A 142 -36.10 -17.35 -7.76
C CYS A 142 -36.47 -17.91 -6.38
N LEU A 143 -35.85 -17.40 -5.32
CA LEU A 143 -36.17 -17.79 -3.94
C LEU A 143 -37.61 -17.40 -3.57
N GLY A 144 -38.02 -16.17 -3.89
CA GLY A 144 -39.38 -15.70 -3.65
C GLY A 144 -40.44 -16.55 -4.36
N ILE A 145 -40.19 -16.90 -5.62
CA ILE A 145 -41.08 -17.79 -6.40
C ILE A 145 -41.12 -19.18 -5.77
N ALA A 146 -39.96 -19.79 -5.49
CA ALA A 146 -39.88 -21.13 -4.91
C ALA A 146 -40.62 -21.23 -3.57
N CYS A 147 -40.35 -20.31 -2.64
CA CYS A 147 -41.00 -20.25 -1.34
C CYS A 147 -42.49 -19.90 -1.46
N GLY A 148 -42.87 -19.02 -2.40
CA GLY A 148 -44.27 -18.68 -2.66
C GLY A 148 -45.08 -19.84 -3.21
N LEU A 149 -44.50 -20.67 -4.09
CA LEU A 149 -45.15 -21.86 -4.62
C LEU A 149 -45.45 -22.91 -3.53
N VAL A 150 -44.58 -23.04 -2.53
CA VAL A 150 -44.81 -23.91 -1.36
C VAL A 150 -46.04 -23.48 -0.56
N LEU A 151 -46.31 -22.17 -0.52
CA LEU A 151 -47.47 -21.60 0.19
C LEU A 151 -48.75 -21.54 -0.65
N LEU A 152 -48.72 -21.96 -1.92
CA LEU A 152 -49.85 -21.72 -2.84
C LEU A 152 -51.00 -22.74 -2.66
N LYS A 153 -50.71 -23.93 -2.11
CA LYS A 153 -51.70 -25.01 -1.87
C LYS A 153 -51.73 -25.52 -0.42
N GLY A 154 -51.32 -24.71 0.55
CA GLY A 154 -51.34 -25.13 1.96
C GLY A 154 -52.73 -25.06 2.58
N GLU A 155 -53.06 -26.04 3.43
CA GLU A 155 -54.28 -26.04 4.23
C GLU A 155 -54.01 -25.40 5.61
N TYR A 156 -54.33 -24.11 5.75
CA TYR A 156 -53.97 -23.29 6.91
C TYR A 156 -55.00 -23.27 8.04
N THR A 157 -56.04 -24.09 7.94
CA THR A 157 -57.10 -24.21 8.95
C THR A 157 -56.67 -25.10 10.13
N THR A 158 -55.66 -25.94 9.94
CA THR A 158 -55.11 -26.82 10.98
C THR A 158 -53.91 -26.18 11.68
N TYR A 159 -53.72 -26.49 12.97
CA TYR A 159 -52.56 -26.05 13.74
C TYR A 159 -51.23 -26.43 13.05
N GLN A 160 -51.17 -27.64 12.49
CA GLN A 160 -49.99 -28.13 11.77
C GLN A 160 -49.73 -27.34 10.48
N GLY A 161 -50.78 -27.03 9.70
CA GLY A 161 -50.67 -26.22 8.49
C GLY A 161 -50.20 -24.79 8.77
N LEU A 162 -50.70 -24.18 9.86
CA LEU A 162 -50.27 -22.84 10.28
C LEU A 162 -48.79 -22.83 10.71
N ASN A 163 -48.36 -23.79 11.53
CA ASN A 163 -46.96 -23.90 11.95
C ASN A 163 -46.02 -24.14 10.76
N ALA A 164 -46.43 -24.96 9.79
CA ALA A 164 -45.66 -25.17 8.56
C ALA A 164 -45.50 -23.87 7.76
N ALA A 165 -46.57 -23.07 7.64
CA ALA A 165 -46.53 -21.78 6.94
C ALA A 165 -45.55 -20.80 7.58
N VAL A 166 -45.61 -20.66 8.91
CA VAL A 166 -44.68 -19.82 9.68
C VAL A 166 -43.24 -20.30 9.53
N GLY A 167 -43.02 -21.62 9.52
CA GLY A 167 -41.71 -22.22 9.27
C GLY A 167 -41.14 -21.86 7.89
N VAL A 168 -41.96 -21.89 6.84
CA VAL A 168 -41.55 -21.49 5.48
C VAL A 168 -41.19 -20.00 5.43
N ILE A 169 -41.98 -19.13 6.07
CA ILE A 169 -41.69 -17.68 6.14
C ILE A 169 -40.35 -17.42 6.86
N PHE A 170 -40.13 -18.09 7.99
CA PHE A 170 -38.89 -18.00 8.74
C PHE A 170 -37.68 -18.45 7.90
N MET A 171 -37.77 -19.63 7.27
CA MET A 171 -36.71 -20.17 6.43
C MET A 171 -36.42 -19.25 5.22
N THR A 172 -37.45 -18.69 4.60
CA THR A 172 -37.30 -17.76 3.46
C THR A 172 -36.53 -16.51 3.88
N THR A 173 -36.87 -15.94 5.03
CA THR A 173 -36.21 -14.74 5.59
C THR A 173 -34.75 -15.05 5.94
N GLN A 174 -34.49 -16.19 6.56
CA GLN A 174 -33.15 -16.62 6.93
C GLN A 174 -32.27 -16.86 5.69
N TYR A 175 -32.78 -17.54 4.66
CA TYR A 175 -32.05 -17.75 3.41
C TYR A 175 -31.73 -16.43 2.70
N ASN A 176 -32.65 -15.46 2.70
CA ASN A 176 -32.38 -14.15 2.12
C ASN A 176 -31.20 -13.46 2.83
N GLY A 177 -31.15 -13.51 4.16
CA GLY A 177 -30.05 -12.98 4.96
C GLY A 177 -28.71 -13.67 4.65
N ILE A 178 -28.69 -15.01 4.56
CA ILE A 178 -27.48 -15.78 4.25
C ILE A 178 -26.96 -15.43 2.85
N ILE A 179 -27.84 -15.36 1.85
CA ILE A 179 -27.46 -15.02 0.46
C ILE A 179 -26.89 -13.60 0.39
N ALA A 180 -27.50 -12.64 1.09
CA ALA A 180 -27.00 -11.28 1.17
C ALA A 180 -25.60 -11.22 1.81
N TYR A 181 -25.38 -11.96 2.90
CA TYR A 181 -24.09 -12.04 3.58
C TYR A 181 -23.01 -12.70 2.71
N VAL A 182 -23.29 -13.89 2.17
CA VAL A 182 -22.32 -14.62 1.33
C VAL A 182 -21.98 -13.82 0.06
N GLY A 183 -22.96 -13.11 -0.49
CA GLY A 183 -22.75 -12.27 -1.68
C GLY A 183 -21.82 -11.08 -1.47
N THR A 184 -21.71 -10.52 -0.25
CA THR A 184 -20.82 -9.37 0.02
C THR A 184 -19.38 -9.76 0.40
N LEU A 185 -19.15 -11.02 0.78
CA LEU A 185 -17.81 -11.54 1.11
C LEU A 185 -16.75 -11.31 0.02
N PRO A 186 -16.99 -11.66 -1.27
CA PRO A 186 -15.97 -11.48 -2.31
C PRO A 186 -15.64 -9.99 -2.57
N PHE A 187 -16.64 -9.11 -2.50
CA PHE A 187 -16.45 -7.66 -2.60
C PHE A 187 -15.62 -7.12 -1.44
N THR A 188 -15.94 -7.56 -0.23
CA THR A 188 -15.17 -7.17 0.95
C THR A 188 -13.74 -7.67 0.84
N GLY A 189 -13.53 -8.90 0.38
CA GLY A 189 -12.21 -9.50 0.15
C GLY A 189 -11.34 -8.69 -0.82
N HIS A 190 -11.90 -8.29 -1.97
CA HIS A 190 -11.20 -7.50 -2.98
C HIS A 190 -10.77 -6.11 -2.46
N GLU A 191 -11.58 -5.48 -1.62
CA GLU A 191 -11.29 -4.14 -1.08
C GLU A 191 -10.29 -4.15 0.09
N ARG A 192 -9.92 -5.33 0.63
CA ARG A 192 -9.01 -5.43 1.78
C ARG A 192 -7.65 -4.81 1.53
N GLU A 193 -7.08 -5.00 0.33
CA GLU A 193 -5.75 -4.48 0.00
C GLU A 193 -5.74 -2.95 -0.02
N SER A 194 -6.72 -2.34 -0.70
CA SER A 194 -6.83 -0.87 -0.70
C SER A 194 -7.11 -0.33 0.70
N PHE A 195 -7.96 -1.02 1.47
CA PHE A 195 -8.21 -0.66 2.87
C PHE A 195 -6.93 -0.64 3.71
N TYR A 196 -6.08 -1.67 3.62
CA TYR A 196 -4.83 -1.69 4.39
C TYR A 196 -3.86 -0.59 3.96
N ARG A 197 -3.75 -0.30 2.66
CA ARG A 197 -2.94 0.80 2.13
C ARG A 197 -3.44 2.18 2.59
N GLU A 198 -4.75 2.40 2.53
CA GLU A 198 -5.39 3.65 2.95
C GLU A 198 -5.31 3.85 4.47
N ARG A 199 -5.44 2.75 5.23
CA ARG A 199 -5.24 2.77 6.68
C ARG A 199 -3.79 3.10 7.05
N ALA A 200 -2.81 2.49 6.37
CA ALA A 200 -1.38 2.75 6.61
C ALA A 200 -1.01 4.22 6.33
N SER A 201 -1.56 4.78 5.26
CA SER A 201 -1.40 6.20 4.88
C SER A 201 -2.29 7.17 5.67
N GLN A 202 -3.04 6.69 6.68
CA GLN A 202 -3.92 7.49 7.53
C GLN A 202 -4.97 8.32 6.76
N THR A 203 -5.42 7.87 5.58
CA THR A 203 -6.29 8.67 4.70
C THR A 203 -7.66 8.98 5.33
N TYR A 204 -8.20 8.05 6.13
CA TYR A 204 -9.45 8.21 6.86
C TYR A 204 -9.45 7.44 8.18
N ASN A 205 -10.48 7.64 9.01
CA ASN A 205 -10.65 6.90 10.24
C ASN A 205 -11.23 5.51 10.03
N ALA A 206 -10.52 4.49 10.51
CA ALA A 206 -10.86 3.08 10.33
C ALA A 206 -11.11 2.34 11.66
N LEU A 207 -11.21 3.08 12.78
CA LEU A 207 -11.49 2.60 14.14
C LEU A 207 -12.30 3.65 14.91
#